data_AF-A0A9D0RBE8-F1
#
_entry.id   AF-A0A9D0RBE8-F1
#
_cell.length_a   1.000
_cell.length_b   1.000
_cell.length_c   1.000
_cell.angle_alpha   90.00
_cell.angle_beta   90.00
_cell.angle_gamma   90.00
#
_symmetry.space_group_name_H-M   'P 1'
#
loop_
_entity.id
_entity.type
_entity.pdbx_description
1 polymer ?
#
loop_
_entity_poly.entity_id
_entity_poly.type
_entity_poly.pdbx_seq_one_letter_code
_entity_poly.pdbx_strand_id
1 'polypeptide(L)'
;MIEFVQNLPDGWTIYLWMVVAAFILIAAAFMLRWAIKNEQFDEDIKYTVFSKDDEDKMEPEEFEKYKKVVAEQEKLREEHLERKRREQAAKHAGR
;
A
#
# COMPACT_ATOMS: atom_id res chain seq x y z
N MET A 1 -44.17 -17.10 9.75
CA MET A 1 -42.78 -16.76 9.38
C MET A 1 -42.64 -16.52 7.88
N ILE A 2 -43.14 -17.41 7.01
CA ILE A 2 -43.07 -17.27 5.55
C ILE A 2 -43.95 -16.10 5.04
N GLU A 3 -45.17 -15.94 5.56
CA GLU A 3 -46.09 -14.83 5.19
C GLU A 3 -45.59 -13.44 5.58
N PHE A 4 -44.75 -13.34 6.62
CA PHE A 4 -44.16 -12.07 7.04
C PHE A 4 -43.17 -11.59 5.98
N VAL A 5 -42.30 -12.49 5.52
CA VAL A 5 -41.28 -12.23 4.48
C VAL A 5 -41.93 -11.87 3.13
N GLN A 6 -43.09 -12.44 2.81
CA GLN A 6 -43.82 -12.19 1.55
C GLN A 6 -44.60 -10.87 1.51
N ASN A 7 -44.85 -10.24 2.67
CA ASN A 7 -45.54 -8.95 2.78
C ASN A 7 -44.60 -7.80 3.18
N LEU A 8 -43.29 -8.03 3.26
CA LEU A 8 -42.36 -6.92 3.40
C LEU A 8 -42.44 -6.07 2.12
N PRO A 9 -42.64 -4.74 2.23
CA PRO A 9 -42.56 -3.87 1.07
C PRO A 9 -41.23 -4.12 0.36
N ASP A 10 -41.25 -4.20 -0.96
CA ASP A 10 -40.15 -4.56 -1.88
C ASP A 10 -38.89 -3.66 -1.80
N GLY A 11 -38.75 -2.86 -0.74
CA GLY A 11 -37.62 -1.99 -0.42
C GLY A 11 -36.67 -2.52 0.66
N TRP A 12 -36.85 -3.73 1.21
CA TRP A 12 -35.91 -4.20 2.25
C TRP A 12 -34.50 -4.46 1.70
N THR A 13 -34.44 -4.90 0.44
CA THR A 13 -33.21 -5.15 -0.31
C THR A 13 -32.31 -3.91 -0.38
N ILE A 14 -32.87 -2.70 -0.47
CA ILE A 14 -32.05 -1.47 -0.52
C ILE A 14 -31.30 -1.24 0.78
N TYR A 15 -31.88 -1.59 1.94
CA TYR A 15 -31.19 -1.46 3.23
C TYR A 15 -30.03 -2.45 3.33
N LEU A 16 -30.20 -3.67 2.81
CA LEU A 16 -29.11 -4.64 2.72
C LEU A 16 -27.97 -4.13 1.84
N TRP A 17 -28.28 -3.57 0.67
CA TRP A 17 -27.29 -2.95 -0.21
C TRP A 17 -26.55 -1.79 0.48
N MET A 18 -27.24 -0.96 1.26
CA MET A 18 -26.59 0.12 2.01
C MET A 18 -25.62 -0.40 3.06
N VAL A 19 -25.99 -1.47 3.78
CA VAL A 19 -25.10 -2.11 4.76
C VAL A 19 -23.87 -2.70 4.07
N VAL A 20 -24.05 -3.40 2.95
CA VAL A 20 -22.95 -3.96 2.15
C VAL A 20 -22.04 -2.84 1.63
N ALA A 21 -22.60 -1.76 1.10
CA ALA A 21 -21.83 -0.61 0.63
C ALA A 21 -21.02 0.02 1.77
N ALA A 22 -21.59 0.17 2.97
CA ALA A 22 -20.87 0.67 4.14
C ALA A 22 -19.69 -0.25 4.52
N PHE A 23 -19.88 -1.57 4.50
CA PHE A 23 -18.80 -2.52 4.76
C PHE A 23 -17.68 -2.45 3.72
N ILE A 24 -18.02 -2.28 2.45
CA ILE A 24 -17.03 -2.09 1.38
C ILE A 24 -16.18 -0.85 1.64
N LEU A 25 -16.79 0.27 2.02
CA LEU A 25 -16.06 1.51 2.34
C LEU A 25 -15.15 1.34 3.55
N ILE A 26 -15.63 0.66 4.61
CA ILE A 26 -14.82 0.37 5.80
C ILE A 26 -13.64 -0.52 5.41
N ALA A 27 -13.87 -1.60 4.67
CA ALA A 27 -12.81 -2.49 4.20
C ALA A 27 -11.78 -1.75 3.36
N ALA A 28 -12.22 -0.88 2.43
CA ALA A 28 -11.33 -0.05 1.63
C ALA A 28 -10.48 0.89 2.51
N ALA A 29 -11.08 1.55 3.51
CA ALA A 29 -10.34 2.41 4.43
C ALA A 29 -9.29 1.64 5.25
N PHE A 30 -9.63 0.43 5.72
CA PHE A 30 -8.69 -0.44 6.42
C PHE A 30 -7.54 -0.89 5.51
N MET A 31 -7.84 -1.29 4.27
CA MET A 31 -6.85 -1.70 3.29
C MET A 31 -5.93 -0.54 2.88
N LEU A 32 -6.48 0.66 2.68
CA LEU A 32 -5.68 1.87 2.43
C LEU A 32 -4.76 2.19 3.61
N ARG A 33 -5.28 2.16 4.84
CA ARG A 33 -4.47 2.40 6.04
C ARG A 33 -3.37 1.34 6.20
N TRP A 34 -3.66 0.08 5.88
CA TRP A 34 -2.68 -0.99 5.89
C TRP A 34 -1.62 -0.77 4.79
N ALA A 35 -2.02 -0.44 3.57
CA ALA A 35 -1.13 -0.20 2.45
C ALA A 35 -0.18 0.99 2.71
N ILE A 36 -0.68 2.09 3.29
CA ILE A 36 0.14 3.23 3.72
C ILE A 36 1.19 2.79 4.77
N LYS A 37 0.80 1.96 5.74
CA LYS A 37 1.73 1.47 6.78
C LYS A 37 2.77 0.46 6.28
N ASN A 38 2.52 -0.18 5.14
CA ASN A 38 3.41 -1.17 4.56
C ASN A 38 4.07 -0.67 3.27
N GLU A 39 4.09 0.65 3.05
CA GLU A 39 4.81 1.29 1.94
C GLU A 39 4.39 0.73 0.55
N GLN A 40 3.14 0.28 0.41
CA GLN A 40 2.61 -0.28 -0.86
C GLN A 40 2.35 0.79 -1.93
N PHE A 41 2.10 2.03 -1.50
CA PHE A 41 2.01 3.19 -2.38
C PHE A 41 3.32 3.95 -2.33
N ASP A 42 4.36 3.32 -2.84
CA ASP A 42 5.62 4.00 -3.05
C ASP A 42 5.45 4.89 -4.30
N GLU A 43 5.51 6.21 -4.12
CA GLU A 43 5.48 7.18 -5.24
C GLU A 43 6.66 7.01 -6.20
N ASP A 44 7.56 6.10 -5.86
CA ASP A 44 8.83 5.87 -6.50
C ASP A 44 8.80 4.95 -7.72
N ILE A 45 7.67 4.35 -8.07
CA ILE A 45 7.50 3.65 -9.37
C ILE A 45 7.90 4.57 -10.53
N LYS A 46 7.61 5.88 -10.42
CA LYS A 46 7.99 6.85 -11.45
C LYS A 46 9.51 6.94 -11.60
N TYR A 47 10.27 6.81 -10.51
CA TYR A 47 11.73 6.97 -10.47
C TYR A 47 12.50 5.65 -10.59
N THR A 48 11.83 4.51 -10.46
CA THR A 48 12.45 3.20 -10.70
C THR A 48 12.76 2.97 -12.18
N VAL A 49 12.08 3.70 -13.09
CA VAL A 49 12.23 3.58 -14.55
C VAL A 49 13.30 4.53 -15.09
N PHE A 50 13.66 5.60 -14.37
CA PHE A 50 14.68 6.55 -14.80
C PHE A 50 16.06 6.13 -14.30
N SER A 51 17.01 6.04 -15.22
CA SER A 51 18.41 5.78 -14.91
C SER A 51 19.18 7.10 -14.76
N LYS A 52 20.40 7.05 -14.20
CA LYS A 52 21.30 8.23 -14.17
C LYS A 52 21.57 8.79 -15.57
N ASP A 53 21.45 7.96 -16.60
CA ASP A 53 21.67 8.35 -17.99
C ASP A 53 20.45 9.05 -18.64
N ASP A 54 19.32 9.16 -17.94
CA ASP A 54 18.12 9.88 -18.39
C ASP A 54 18.04 11.31 -17.83
N GLU A 55 19.17 11.86 -17.34
CA GLU A 55 19.26 13.24 -16.81
C GLU A 55 18.80 14.29 -17.83
N ASP A 56 19.02 14.05 -19.13
CA ASP A 56 18.62 14.91 -20.24
C ASP A 56 17.12 14.87 -20.56
N LYS A 57 16.38 13.90 -20.02
CA LYS A 57 14.94 13.71 -20.21
C LYS A 57 14.10 14.24 -19.05
N MET A 58 14.75 14.80 -18.03
CA MET A 58 14.10 15.34 -16.85
C MET A 58 14.36 16.84 -16.73
N GLU A 59 13.37 17.58 -16.25
CA GLU A 59 13.59 18.96 -15.83
C GLU A 59 14.58 18.97 -14.64
N PRO A 60 15.45 19.99 -14.50
CA PRO A 60 16.45 20.03 -13.43
C PRO A 60 15.88 19.86 -12.03
N GLU A 61 14.66 20.38 -11.80
CA GLU A 61 13.94 20.23 -10.52
C GLU A 61 13.45 18.78 -10.29
N GLU A 62 13.04 18.07 -11.34
CA GLU A 62 12.66 16.65 -11.24
C GLU A 62 13.87 15.76 -11.00
N PHE A 63 15.03 16.08 -11.58
CA PHE A 63 16.27 15.33 -11.38
C PHE A 63 16.80 15.47 -9.93
N GLU A 64 16.70 16.65 -9.34
CA GLU A 64 17.02 16.84 -7.92
C GLU A 64 16.05 16.07 -6.99
N LYS A 65 14.78 15.97 -7.36
CA LYS A 65 13.81 15.11 -6.65
C LYS A 65 14.15 13.63 -6.80
N TYR A 66 14.54 13.19 -8.00
CA TYR A 66 15.01 11.82 -8.27
C TYR A 66 16.20 11.44 -7.38
N LYS A 67 17.23 12.30 -7.27
CA LYS A 67 18.40 12.02 -6.42
C LYS A 67 18.03 11.81 -4.95
N LYS A 68 17.10 12.62 -4.43
CA LYS A 68 16.62 12.51 -3.04
C LYS A 68 15.88 11.20 -2.81
N VAL A 69 15.00 10.84 -3.73
CA VAL A 69 14.22 9.60 -3.72
C VAL A 69 15.14 8.37 -3.75
N VAL A 70 16.10 8.32 -4.67
CA VAL A 70 17.05 7.20 -4.77
C VAL A 70 17.87 7.03 -3.50
N ALA A 71 18.36 8.13 -2.92
CA ALA A 71 19.11 8.08 -1.67
C ALA A 71 18.28 7.58 -0.49
N GLU A 72 16.99 7.94 -0.43
CA GLU A 72 16.06 7.46 0.59
C GLU A 72 15.79 5.96 0.44
N GLN A 73 15.56 5.47 -0.78
CA GLN A 73 15.40 4.05 -1.06
C GLN A 73 16.64 3.21 -0.75
N GLU A 74 17.84 3.69 -1.12
CA GLU A 74 19.09 2.99 -0.82
C GLU A 74 19.24 2.80 0.69
N LYS A 75 18.92 3.84 1.48
CA LYS A 75 18.95 3.78 2.94
C LYS A 75 17.93 2.79 3.50
N LEU A 76 16.67 2.84 3.04
CA LEU A 76 15.63 1.89 3.46
C LEU A 76 16.02 0.45 3.14
N ARG A 77 16.63 0.23 1.97
CA ARG A 77 17.15 -1.08 1.56
C ARG A 77 18.27 -1.58 2.47
N GLU A 78 19.23 -0.73 2.82
CA GLU A 78 20.30 -1.07 3.75
C GLU A 78 19.76 -1.47 5.12
N GLU A 79 18.86 -0.66 5.69
CA GLU A 79 18.21 -0.94 6.98
C GLU A 79 17.44 -2.26 6.96
N HIS A 80 16.70 -2.54 5.89
CA HIS A 80 15.97 -3.79 5.72
C HIS A 80 16.93 -5.00 5.61
N LEU A 81 18.01 -4.88 4.85
CA LEU A 81 19.03 -5.92 4.70
C LEU A 81 19.79 -6.17 6.01
N GLU A 82 20.07 -5.12 6.79
CA GLU A 82 20.63 -5.26 8.13
C GLU A 82 19.69 -6.00 9.07
N ARG A 83 18.40 -5.62 9.09
CA ARG A 83 17.39 -6.29 9.91
C ARG A 83 17.31 -7.78 9.57
N LYS A 84 17.26 -8.13 8.28
CA LYS A 84 17.30 -9.52 7.82
C LYS A 84 18.58 -10.26 8.23
N ARG A 85 19.75 -9.62 8.10
CA ARG A 85 21.03 -10.20 8.55
C ARG A 85 21.03 -10.49 10.05
N ARG A 86 20.52 -9.56 10.86
CA ARG A 86 20.40 -9.73 12.33
C ARG A 86 19.44 -10.86 12.69
N GLU A 87 18.28 -10.95 12.04
CA GLU A 87 17.31 -12.04 12.24
C GLU A 87 17.88 -13.42 11.86
N GLN A 88 18.62 -13.50 10.75
CA GLN A 88 19.29 -14.74 10.34
C GLN A 88 20.39 -15.15 11.32
N ALA A 89 21.22 -14.20 11.78
CA ALA A 89 22.24 -14.46 12.78
C ALA A 89 21.63 -14.96 14.10
N ALA A 90 20.52 -14.36 14.56
CA ALA A 90 19.80 -14.79 15.75
C ALA A 90 19.22 -16.22 15.63
N LYS A 91 18.69 -16.58 14.45
CA LYS A 91 18.21 -17.94 14.17
C LYS A 91 19.34 -18.98 14.14
N HIS A 92 20.54 -18.60 13.68
CA HIS A 92 21.70 -19.48 13.66
C HIS A 92 22.39 -19.61 15.02
N ALA A 93 22.32 -18.60 15.89
CA ALA A 93 22.89 -18.64 17.24
C ALA A 93 22.03 -19.42 18.26
N GLY A 94 20.75 -19.67 17.95
CA GLY A 94 19.82 -20.43 18.80
C GLY A 94 19.67 -21.91 18.44
N ARG A 95 20.50 -22.45 17.53
CA ARG A 95 20.60 -23.89 17.20
C ARG A 95 21.93 -24.43 17.70
#